data_AF-A0A2K2FJ23-F1
#
_entry.id   AF-A0A2K2FJ23-F1
#
_cell.length_a   1.000
_cell.length_b   1.000
_cell.length_c   1.000
_cell.angle_alpha   90.00
_cell.angle_beta   90.00
_cell.angle_gamma   90.00
#
_symmetry.space_group_name_H-M   'P 1'
#
loop_
_entity.id
_entity.type
_entity.pdbx_description
1 polymer ?
#
loop_
_entity_poly.entity_id
_entity_poly.type
_entity_poly.pdbx_seq_one_letter_code
_entity_poly.pdbx_strand_id
1 'polypeptide(L)' 'MENSKHFCTCTDLSCRLNPHNNSKGCDLCIKKNLKAGEIPSCFFKLVNDDISELKEFTIDSFVDFYLRNKKQ' A
#
# COMPACT_ATOMS: atom_id res chain seq x y z
N MET A 1 -10.75 -18.33 -18.76
CA MET A 1 -11.02 -17.58 -17.50
C MET A 1 -10.15 -16.36 -17.56
N GLU A 2 -10.76 -15.19 -17.64
CA GLU A 2 -10.05 -13.93 -17.79
C GLU A 2 -9.14 -13.75 -16.57
N ASN A 3 -7.82 -13.77 -16.77
CA ASN A 3 -6.82 -13.35 -15.80
C ASN A 3 -6.97 -11.83 -15.61
N SER A 4 -8.11 -11.41 -15.05
CA SER A 4 -8.30 -10.04 -14.60
C SER A 4 -7.21 -9.80 -13.56
N LYS A 5 -6.17 -9.07 -13.96
CA LYS A 5 -5.13 -8.62 -13.03
C LYS A 5 -5.87 -7.84 -11.95
N HIS A 6 -5.78 -8.32 -10.71
CA HIS A 6 -6.36 -7.62 -9.58
C HIS A 6 -5.87 -6.16 -9.58
N PHE A 7 -6.73 -5.20 -9.25
CA PHE A 7 -6.42 -3.75 -9.29
C PHE A 7 -5.26 -3.31 -8.37
N CYS A 8 -4.66 -4.23 -7.62
CA CYS A 8 -3.63 -3.91 -6.66
C CYS A 8 -2.35 -3.50 -7.39
N THR A 9 -1.83 -2.32 -7.06
CA THR A 9 -0.59 -1.77 -7.64
C THR A 9 0.65 -2.14 -6.83
N CYS A 10 0.51 -2.93 -5.75
CA CYS A 10 1.63 -3.31 -4.91
C CYS A 10 2.62 -4.22 -5.66
N THR A 11 3.85 -3.73 -5.85
CA THR A 11 4.92 -4.43 -6.56
C THR A 11 5.71 -5.40 -5.67
N ASP A 12 5.43 -5.46 -4.37
CA ASP A 12 6.03 -6.47 -3.48
C ASP A 12 5.31 -7.82 -3.66
N LEU A 13 5.75 -8.56 -4.68
CA LEU A 13 5.24 -9.89 -5.01
C LEU A 13 5.74 -10.97 -4.03
N SER A 14 6.69 -10.65 -3.15
CA SER A 14 7.17 -11.58 -2.12
C SER A 14 6.24 -11.61 -0.89
N CYS A 15 5.42 -10.56 -0.71
CA CYS A 15 4.47 -10.46 0.38
C CYS A 15 3.40 -11.57 0.28
N ARG A 16 3.27 -12.39 1.33
CA ARG A 16 2.26 -13.46 1.40
C ARG A 16 0.82 -12.96 1.33
N LEU A 17 0.59 -11.68 1.65
CA LEU A 17 -0.73 -11.05 1.61
C LEU A 17 -1.06 -10.43 0.24
N ASN A 18 -0.10 -10.40 -0.68
CA ASN A 18 -0.31 -9.87 -2.03
C ASN A 18 -1.38 -10.70 -2.76
N PRO A 19 -2.38 -10.09 -3.41
CA PRO A 19 -3.40 -10.80 -4.19
C PRO A 19 -2.83 -11.63 -5.35
N HIS A 20 -1.60 -11.37 -5.79
CA HIS A 20 -0.89 -12.27 -6.70
C HIS A 20 -0.69 -13.67 -6.11
N ASN A 21 -0.56 -13.77 -4.78
CA ASN A 21 -0.20 -14.99 -4.07
C ASN A 21 -1.40 -15.70 -3.42
N ASN A 22 -2.61 -15.14 -3.52
CA ASN A 22 -3.84 -15.71 -2.96
C ASN A 22 -5.10 -15.14 -3.60
N SER A 23 -6.24 -15.83 -3.51
CA SER A 23 -7.51 -15.43 -4.11
C SER A 23 -8.36 -14.44 -3.28
N LYS A 24 -7.82 -13.87 -2.18
CA LYS A 24 -8.57 -13.00 -1.25
C LYS A 24 -8.41 -11.50 -1.52
N GLY A 25 -7.86 -11.13 -2.67
CA GLY A 25 -7.69 -9.74 -3.03
C GLY A 25 -6.81 -8.96 -2.02
N CYS A 26 -7.13 -7.68 -1.81
CA CYS A 26 -6.42 -6.84 -0.85
C CYS A 26 -6.87 -7.03 0.62
N ASP A 27 -7.90 -7.83 0.90
CA ASP A 27 -8.54 -7.91 2.22
C ASP A 27 -7.55 -8.20 3.35
N LEU A 28 -6.61 -9.12 3.11
CA LEU A 28 -5.61 -9.49 4.11
C LEU A 28 -4.64 -8.34 4.42
N CYS A 29 -4.23 -7.58 3.40
CA CYS A 29 -3.37 -6.42 3.55
C CYS A 29 -4.11 -5.30 4.31
N ILE A 30 -5.35 -4.99 3.91
CA ILE A 30 -6.16 -3.97 4.59
C ILE A 30 -6.40 -4.36 6.05
N LYS A 31 -6.78 -5.60 6.33
CA LYS A 31 -6.98 -6.09 7.70
C LYS A 31 -5.72 -5.98 8.57
N LYS A 32 -4.55 -6.31 8.02
CA LYS A 32 -3.26 -6.14 8.70
C LYS A 32 -3.04 -4.68 9.09
N ASN A 33 -3.14 -3.76 8.12
CA ASN A 33 -2.88 -2.34 8.33
C ASN A 33 -3.89 -1.71 9.30
N LEU A 34 -5.18 -2.03 9.18
CA LEU A 34 -6.21 -1.56 10.12
C LEU A 34 -5.93 -1.99 11.57
N LYS A 35 -5.49 -3.23 11.78
CA LYS A 35 -5.14 -3.72 13.12
C LYS A 35 -3.93 -2.97 13.71
N ALA A 36 -3.02 -2.52 12.86
CA ALA A 36 -1.82 -1.79 13.25
C ALA A 36 -2.03 -0.27 13.36
N GLY A 37 -3.18 0.27 12.93
CA GLY A 37 -3.37 1.72 12.80
C GLY A 37 -2.55 2.34 11.66
N GLU A 38 -2.20 1.53 10.66
CA GLU A 38 -1.37 1.90 9.52
C GLU A 38 -2.20 2.06 8.24
N ILE A 39 -1.59 2.71 7.25
CA ILE A 39 -2.05 2.88 5.87
C ILE A 39 -1.17 1.99 4.97
N PRO A 40 -1.76 1.21 4.05
CA PRO A 40 -0.97 0.36 3.17
C PRO A 40 0.03 1.16 2.33
N SER A 41 1.25 0.64 2.18
CA SER A 41 2.34 1.30 1.44
C SER A 41 2.00 1.63 -0.01
N CYS A 42 1.09 0.88 -0.66
CA CYS A 42 0.62 1.19 -2.00
C CYS A 42 -0.09 2.55 -2.09
N PHE A 43 -0.67 3.08 -1.00
CA PHE A 43 -1.29 4.40 -0.98
C PHE A 43 -0.22 5.50 -0.94
N PHE A 44 0.86 5.32 -0.18
CA PHE A 44 2.01 6.24 -0.22
C PHE A 44 2.61 6.30 -1.62
N LYS A 45 2.75 5.15 -2.29
CA LYS A 45 3.23 5.08 -3.68
C LYS A 45 2.33 5.77 -4.71
N LEU A 46 1.06 6.02 -4.41
CA LEU A 46 0.22 6.87 -5.28
C LEU A 46 0.67 8.34 -5.27
N VAL A 47 1.34 8.78 -4.20
CA VAL A 47 1.85 10.14 -4.05
C VAL A 47 3.27 10.25 -4.62
N ASN A 48 4.16 9.35 -4.22
CA ASN A 48 5.54 9.26 -4.71
C ASN A 48 6.03 7.81 -4.57
N ASP A 49 6.64 7.27 -5.63
CA ASP A 49 7.17 5.89 -5.66
C ASP A 49 8.30 5.65 -4.65
N ASP A 50 9.08 6.69 -4.35
CA ASP A 50 10.12 6.62 -3.33
C ASP A 50 9.53 6.82 -1.94
N ILE A 51 9.46 5.71 -1.20
CA ILE A 51 9.00 5.64 0.18
C ILE A 51 10.12 5.18 1.12
N SER A 52 11.38 5.20 0.67
CA SER A 52 12.52 4.65 1.42
C SER A 52 12.82 5.39 2.72
N GLU A 53 12.46 6.68 2.80
CA GLU A 53 12.64 7.50 4.00
C GLU A 53 11.53 7.33 5.05
N LEU A 54 10.43 6.62 4.72
CA LEU A 54 9.34 6.40 5.67
C LEU A 54 9.75 5.38 6.73
N LYS A 55 9.66 5.79 7.99
CA LYS A 55 9.90 4.92 9.16
C LYS A 55 8.61 4.27 9.67
N GLU A 56 7.48 4.92 9.42
CA GLU A 56 6.17 4.51 9.88
C GLU A 56 5.14 4.73 8.78
N PHE A 57 4.07 3.94 8.82
CA PHE A 57 2.99 3.99 7.84
C PHE A 57 1.68 4.46 8.49
N THR A 58 1.74 5.31 9.52
CA THR A 58 0.55 5.86 10.19
C THR A 58 -0.21 6.85 9.32
N ILE A 59 -1.43 7.23 9.75
CA ILE A 59 -2.22 8.29 9.10
C ILE A 59 -1.45 9.62 9.11
N ASP A 60 -0.85 9.99 10.24
CA ASP A 60 -0.05 11.23 10.34
C ASP A 60 1.13 11.21 9.37
N SER A 61 1.86 10.08 9.32
CA SER A 61 2.95 9.89 8.35
C SER A 61 2.48 10.03 6.90
N PHE A 62 1.28 9.53 6.58
CA PHE A 62 0.68 9.67 5.26
C PHE A 62 0.35 11.12 4.91
N VAL A 63 -0.25 11.87 5.85
CA VAL A 63 -0.58 13.30 5.65
C VAL A 63 0.70 14.12 5.42
N ASP A 64 1.72 13.92 6.25
CA ASP A 64 2.99 14.62 6.12
C ASP A 64 3.71 14.26 4.82
N PHE A 65 3.68 12.98 4.44
CA PHE A 65 4.22 12.53 3.16
C PHE A 65 3.49 13.16 1.98
N TYR A 66 2.16 13.20 2.02
CA TYR A 66 1.34 13.84 0.99
C TYR A 66 1.64 15.33 0.86
N LEU A 67 1.68 16.07 1.95
CA LEU A 67 1.92 17.51 1.93
C LEU A 67 3.31 17.88 1.41
N ARG A 68 4.33 17.04 1.68
CA ARG A 68 5.69 17.24 1.17
C ARG A 68 5.86 16.90 -0.31
N ASN A 69 5.09 15.95 -0.82
CA ASN A 69 5.26 15.41 -2.17
C ASN A 69 4.17 15.85 -3.16
N LYS A 70 3.07 16.47 -2.71
CA LYS A 70 2.07 17.03 -3.62
C LYS A 70 2.73 18.10 -4.50
N LYS A 71 2.70 17.91 -5.81
CA LYS A 71 3.08 18.97 -6.76
C LYS A 71 2.04 20.09 -6.64
N GLN A 72 2.50 21.34 -6.57
CA GLN A 72 1.61 22.50 -6.68
C GLN A 72 0.92 22.52 -8.05
#